data_AF-A0ABD5TS94-F1
#
_entry.id   AF-A0ABD5TS94-F1
#
_cell.length_a   1.000
_cell.length_b   1.000
_cell.length_c   1.000
_cell.angle_alpha   90.00
_cell.angle_beta   90.00
_cell.angle_gamma   90.00
#
_symmetry.space_group_name_H-M   'P 1'
#
loop_
_entity.id
_entity.type
_entity.pdbx_description
1 polymer ?
#
loop_
_entity_poly.entity_id
_entity_poly.type
_entity_poly.pdbx_seq_one_letter_code
_entity_poly.pdbx_strand_id
1 'polypeptide(L)'
;MSSEIDYTTLDIPEDESPENYSWQARRAEILRRIKEVGHPAALNQAELAREFDTSRQNINHDIDVLADHVEEDLGRRRTLTAKCVFDRCITGLLEEEEYAAAARVVRDREEWLTERKDWEELAERVERVVETQNRAKYR
;
A
#
# COMPACT_ATOMS: atom_id res chain seq x y z
N MET A 1 2.69 17.13 -1.36
CA MET A 1 3.50 16.93 -0.14
C MET A 1 2.64 16.15 0.85
N SER A 2 2.53 14.83 0.68
CA SER A 2 1.86 14.00 1.68
C SER A 2 2.95 13.37 2.53
N SER A 3 3.05 13.72 3.80
CA SER A 3 3.77 12.86 4.74
C SER A 3 2.93 11.59 4.85
N GLU A 4 3.32 10.53 4.14
CA GLU A 4 2.65 9.24 4.26
C GLU A 4 2.76 8.78 5.71
N ILE A 5 1.63 8.80 6.41
CA ILE A 5 1.53 8.34 7.78
C ILE A 5 1.60 6.82 7.73
N ASP A 6 2.60 6.24 8.38
CA ASP A 6 2.69 4.80 8.56
C ASP A 6 1.77 4.38 9.71
N TYR A 7 0.57 3.93 9.36
CA TYR A 7 -0.42 3.44 10.34
C TYR A 7 -0.02 2.12 10.98
N THR A 8 1.06 1.46 10.53
CA THR A 8 1.56 0.22 11.11
C THR A 8 2.47 0.43 12.32
N THR A 9 3.06 1.63 12.45
CA THR A 9 4.02 1.99 13.50
C THR A 9 3.54 3.16 14.37
N LEU A 10 2.36 3.72 14.06
CA LEU A 10 1.77 4.83 14.81
C LEU A 10 1.34 4.37 16.21
N ASP A 11 1.73 5.15 17.22
CA ASP A 11 1.35 4.91 18.62
C ASP A 11 -0.14 5.18 18.83
N ILE A 12 -0.86 4.19 19.35
CA ILE A 12 -2.29 4.26 19.63
C ILE A 12 -2.44 4.62 21.10
N PRO A 13 -3.05 5.75 21.46
CA PRO A 13 -3.21 6.14 22.86
C PRO A 13 -4.05 5.10 23.62
N GLU A 14 -3.40 4.31 24.48
CA GLU A 14 -4.10 3.30 25.31
C GLU A 14 -4.90 3.95 26.45
N ASP A 15 -4.49 5.14 26.88
CA ASP A 15 -5.10 5.89 27.99
C ASP A 15 -6.29 6.77 27.57
N GLU A 16 -6.60 6.83 26.27
CA GLU A 16 -7.67 7.67 25.72
C GLU A 16 -8.86 6.80 25.30
N SER A 17 -10.08 7.27 25.57
CA SER A 17 -11.28 6.61 25.05
C SER A 17 -11.29 6.64 23.52
N PRO A 18 -11.66 5.54 22.84
CA PRO A 18 -11.72 5.48 21.38
C PRO A 18 -12.52 6.61 20.70
N GLU A 19 -13.54 7.12 21.38
CA GLU A 19 -14.37 8.26 20.96
C GLU A 19 -13.55 9.55 20.75
N ASN A 20 -12.44 9.71 21.47
CA ASN A 20 -11.56 10.89 21.41
C ASN A 20 -10.36 10.68 20.48
N TYR A 21 -10.21 9.49 19.88
CA TYR A 21 -9.08 9.21 19.01
C TYR A 21 -9.00 10.21 17.85
N SER A 22 -7.79 10.69 17.60
CA SER A 22 -7.47 11.34 16.34
C SER A 22 -7.79 10.42 15.16
N TRP A 23 -8.04 10.99 13.98
CA TRP A 23 -8.32 10.18 12.79
C TRP A 23 -7.13 9.27 12.42
N GLN A 24 -5.89 9.68 12.74
CA GLN A 24 -4.69 8.87 12.57
C GLN A 24 -4.71 7.64 13.51
N ALA A 25 -4.96 7.86 14.80
CA ALA A 25 -5.03 6.80 15.79
C ALA A 25 -6.18 5.84 15.50
N ARG A 26 -7.33 6.35 15.07
CA ARG A 26 -8.47 5.53 14.62
C ARG A 26 -8.10 4.62 13.45
N ARG A 27 -7.41 5.13 12.41
CA ARG A 27 -6.96 4.32 11.27
C ARG A 27 -5.92 3.29 11.67
N ALA A 28 -4.96 3.64 12.52
CA ALA A 28 -3.98 2.70 13.06
C ALA A 28 -4.66 1.57 13.83
N GLU A 29 -5.65 1.89 14.67
CA GLU A 29 -6.42 0.92 15.44
C GLU A 29 -7.29 0.02 14.54
N ILE A 30 -7.98 0.59 13.55
CA ILE A 30 -8.74 -0.19 12.56
C ILE A 30 -7.80 -1.15 11.81
N LEU A 31 -6.62 -0.66 11.38
CA LEU A 31 -5.63 -1.50 10.69
C LEU A 31 -5.12 -2.63 11.61
N ARG A 32 -4.87 -2.35 12.89
CA ARG A 32 -4.48 -3.36 13.88
C ARG A 32 -5.56 -4.45 13.99
N ARG A 33 -6.83 -4.07 14.15
CA ARG A 33 -7.95 -5.02 14.22
C ARG A 33 -8.12 -5.83 12.94
N ILE A 34 -7.99 -5.21 11.76
CA ILE A 34 -8.02 -5.92 10.47
C ILE A 34 -6.92 -6.98 10.41
N LYS A 35 -5.71 -6.68 10.89
CA LYS A 35 -4.59 -7.65 10.94
C LYS A 35 -4.88 -8.82 11.88
N GLU A 36 -5.60 -8.59 12.98
CA GLU A 36 -5.99 -9.63 13.95
C GLU A 36 -7.08 -10.56 13.41
N VAL A 37 -8.12 -9.99 12.77
CA VAL A 37 -9.24 -10.78 12.23
C VAL A 37 -8.99 -11.28 10.80
N GLY A 38 -7.95 -10.78 10.15
CA GLY A 38 -7.48 -11.18 8.82
C GLY A 38 -8.24 -10.60 7.62
N HIS A 39 -9.40 -9.94 7.82
CA HIS A 39 -10.18 -9.36 6.73
C HIS A 39 -11.09 -8.19 7.18
N PRO A 40 -11.17 -7.06 6.45
CA PRO A 40 -12.00 -5.90 6.86
C PRO A 40 -13.49 -6.21 7.01
N ALA A 41 -14.04 -7.07 6.15
CA ALA A 41 -15.45 -7.48 6.25
C ALA A 41 -15.79 -8.31 7.50
N ALA A 42 -14.79 -8.78 8.24
CA ALA A 42 -15.02 -9.44 9.53
C ALA A 42 -15.26 -8.42 10.66
N LEU A 43 -15.05 -7.12 10.42
CA LEU A 43 -15.34 -6.06 11.39
C LEU A 43 -16.76 -5.51 11.20
N ASN A 44 -17.45 -5.27 12.33
CA ASN A 44 -18.76 -4.63 12.32
C ASN A 44 -18.61 -3.11 12.23
N GLN A 45 -18.72 -2.56 11.02
CA GLN A 45 -18.53 -1.12 10.77
C GLN A 45 -19.53 -0.22 11.52
N ALA A 46 -20.74 -0.71 11.81
CA ALA A 46 -21.73 0.06 12.58
C ALA A 46 -21.35 0.12 14.06
N GLU A 47 -20.65 -0.88 14.56
CA GLU A 47 -20.12 -0.92 15.92
C GLU A 47 -18.89 -0.02 16.04
N LEU A 48 -17.93 -0.11 15.10
CA LEU A 48 -16.78 0.79 15.04
C LEU A 48 -17.20 2.26 14.93
N ALA A 49 -18.26 2.54 14.15
CA ALA A 49 -18.81 3.89 14.03
C ALA A 49 -19.30 4.44 15.38
N ARG A 50 -19.96 3.60 16.19
CA ARG A 50 -20.38 3.99 17.54
C ARG A 50 -19.20 4.14 18.50
N GLU A 51 -18.24 3.22 18.42
CA GLU A 51 -17.07 3.19 19.31
C GLU A 51 -16.15 4.41 19.11
N PHE A 52 -15.96 4.84 17.86
CA PHE A 52 -15.12 6.00 17.53
C PHE A 52 -15.91 7.31 17.37
N ASP A 53 -17.15 7.36 17.85
CA ASP A 53 -18.09 8.50 17.70
C ASP A 53 -18.07 9.12 16.29
N THR A 54 -18.26 8.29 15.27
CA THR A 54 -18.18 8.72 13.88
C THR A 54 -19.23 8.06 12.99
N SER A 55 -19.32 8.48 11.74
CA SER A 55 -20.27 7.90 10.80
C SER A 55 -19.77 6.59 10.20
N ARG A 56 -20.68 5.68 9.85
CA ARG A 56 -20.34 4.47 9.09
C ARG A 56 -19.67 4.79 7.75
N GLN A 57 -19.98 5.94 7.15
CA GLN A 57 -19.34 6.40 5.92
C GLN A 57 -17.86 6.73 6.16
N ASN A 58 -17.52 7.37 7.27
CA ASN A 58 -16.13 7.63 7.65
C ASN A 58 -15.35 6.34 7.89
N ILE A 59 -15.96 5.33 8.52
CA ILE A 59 -15.33 4.02 8.71
C ILE A 59 -15.02 3.34 7.37
N ASN A 60 -15.95 3.39 6.40
CA ASN A 60 -15.68 2.84 5.06
C ASN A 60 -14.53 3.59 4.37
N HIS A 61 -14.56 4.91 4.41
CA HIS A 61 -13.49 5.72 3.85
C HIS A 61 -12.13 5.44 4.51
N ASP A 62 -12.10 5.25 5.83
CA ASP A 62 -10.88 4.89 6.55
C ASP A 62 -10.35 3.52 6.13
N ILE A 63 -11.23 2.53 5.89
CA ILE A 63 -10.84 1.21 5.36
C ILE A 63 -10.27 1.35 3.94
N ASP A 64 -10.88 2.15 3.07
CA ASP A 64 -10.39 2.38 1.70
C ASP A 64 -8.99 3.00 1.73
N VAL A 65 -8.77 4.04 2.55
CA VAL A 65 -7.44 4.67 2.70
C VAL A 65 -6.40 3.68 3.25
N LEU A 66 -6.80 2.81 4.17
CA LEU A 66 -5.91 1.77 4.69
C LEU A 66 -5.59 0.71 3.63
N ALA A 67 -6.54 0.37 2.76
CA ALA A 67 -6.32 -0.56 1.64
C ALA A 67 -5.30 0.03 0.66
N ASP A 68 -5.48 1.30 0.25
CA ASP A 68 -4.55 2.03 -0.61
C ASP A 68 -3.15 2.08 0.02
N HIS A 69 -3.08 2.42 1.32
CA HIS A 69 -1.81 2.47 2.06
C HIS A 69 -1.11 1.11 2.10
N VAL A 70 -1.85 0.02 2.36
CA VAL A 70 -1.31 -1.34 2.38
C VAL A 70 -0.89 -1.79 0.98
N GLU A 71 -1.61 -1.41 -0.07
CA GLU A 71 -1.24 -1.67 -1.46
C GLU A 71 0.04 -0.93 -1.85
N GLU A 72 0.16 0.36 -1.52
CA GLU A 72 1.36 1.16 -1.74
C GLU A 72 2.55 0.61 -0.95
N ASP A 73 2.36 0.23 0.32
CA ASP A 73 3.42 -0.39 1.13
C ASP A 73 3.83 -1.77 0.59
N LEU A 74 2.87 -2.66 0.30
CA LEU A 74 3.16 -3.97 -0.28
C LEU A 74 3.81 -3.85 -1.66
N GLY A 75 3.35 -2.92 -2.49
CA GLY A 75 3.95 -2.58 -3.77
C GLY A 75 5.41 -2.19 -3.59
N ARG A 76 5.69 -1.20 -2.72
CA ARG A 76 7.05 -0.74 -2.40
C ARG A 76 7.92 -1.85 -1.81
N ARG A 77 7.40 -2.63 -0.86
CA ARG A 77 8.11 -3.72 -0.20
C ARG A 77 8.41 -4.88 -1.15
N ARG A 78 7.46 -5.26 -2.02
CA ARG A 78 7.70 -6.23 -3.10
C ARG A 78 8.78 -5.73 -4.06
N THR A 79 8.75 -4.43 -4.40
CA THR A 79 9.78 -3.77 -5.24
C THR A 79 11.16 -3.89 -4.62
N LEU A 80 11.28 -3.49 -3.35
CA LEU A 80 12.53 -3.54 -2.61
C LEU A 80 13.06 -4.97 -2.50
N THR A 81 12.17 -5.92 -2.13
CA THR A 81 12.51 -7.33 -1.99
C THR A 81 13.04 -7.90 -3.31
N ALA A 82 12.33 -7.67 -4.42
CA ALA A 82 12.75 -8.13 -5.75
C ALA A 82 14.10 -7.52 -6.15
N LYS A 83 14.30 -6.21 -5.95
CA LYS A 83 15.59 -5.55 -6.21
C LYS A 83 16.72 -6.16 -5.38
N CYS A 84 16.52 -6.36 -4.08
CA CYS A 84 17.53 -6.96 -3.20
C CYS A 84 17.89 -8.39 -3.61
N VAL A 85 16.92 -9.18 -4.07
CA VAL A 85 17.18 -10.55 -4.57
C VAL A 85 18.02 -10.50 -5.85
N PHE A 86 17.66 -9.65 -6.83
CA PHE A 86 18.47 -9.48 -8.04
C PHE A 86 19.90 -9.03 -7.71
N ASP A 87 20.04 -8.01 -6.86
CA ASP A 87 21.35 -7.48 -6.45
C ASP A 87 22.19 -8.59 -5.78
N ARG A 88 21.61 -9.42 -4.88
CA ARG A 88 22.33 -10.52 -4.24
C ARG A 88 22.72 -11.64 -5.21
N CYS A 89 21.84 -12.01 -6.15
CA CYS A 89 22.14 -13.00 -7.19
C CYS A 89 23.30 -12.55 -8.08
N ILE A 90 23.29 -11.27 -8.51
CA ILE A 90 24.38 -10.70 -9.30
C ILE A 90 25.70 -10.76 -8.52
N THR A 91 25.70 -10.31 -7.25
CA THR A 91 26.91 -10.39 -6.41
C THR A 91 27.44 -11.81 -6.28
N GLY A 92 26.58 -12.79 -5.96
CA GLY A 92 27.01 -14.18 -5.82
C GLY A 92 27.58 -14.77 -7.11
N LEU A 93 26.94 -14.51 -8.25
CA LEU A 93 27.43 -15.01 -9.55
C LEU A 93 28.74 -14.35 -9.98
N LEU A 94 28.97 -13.07 -9.61
CA LEU A 94 30.25 -12.41 -9.86
C LEU A 94 31.36 -12.95 -8.94
N GLU A 95 31.06 -13.27 -7.69
CA GLU A 95 31.98 -13.92 -6.73
C GLU A 95 32.41 -15.32 -7.19
N GLU A 96 31.50 -16.05 -7.85
CA GLU A 96 31.74 -17.38 -8.41
C GLU A 96 32.34 -17.36 -9.84
N GLU A 97 32.64 -16.17 -10.38
CA GLU A 97 33.12 -15.96 -11.76
C GLU A 97 32.14 -16.47 -12.86
N GLU A 98 30.87 -16.69 -12.51
CA GLU A 98 29.78 -17.11 -13.38
C GLU A 98 29.20 -15.93 -14.19
N TYR A 99 30.06 -15.26 -14.96
CA TYR A 99 29.74 -13.99 -15.62
C TYR A 99 28.57 -14.08 -16.61
N ALA A 100 28.43 -15.20 -17.32
CA ALA A 100 27.34 -15.38 -18.28
C ALA A 100 25.96 -15.47 -17.58
N ALA A 101 25.92 -16.10 -16.40
CA ALA A 101 24.73 -16.15 -15.58
C ALA A 101 24.42 -14.78 -14.97
N ALA A 102 25.44 -14.06 -14.47
CA ALA A 102 25.27 -12.71 -13.94
C ALA A 102 24.68 -11.76 -14.99
N ALA A 103 25.18 -11.80 -16.22
CA ALA A 103 24.66 -10.99 -17.32
C ALA A 103 23.19 -11.30 -17.65
N ARG A 104 22.76 -12.56 -17.54
CA ARG A 104 21.36 -12.95 -17.71
C ARG A 104 20.48 -12.35 -16.61
N VAL A 105 20.90 -12.46 -15.36
CA VAL A 105 20.16 -11.89 -14.21
C VAL A 105 20.05 -10.37 -14.33
N VAL A 106 21.10 -9.68 -14.80
CA VAL A 106 21.03 -8.24 -15.09
C VAL A 106 19.98 -7.93 -16.15
N ARG A 107 19.96 -8.65 -17.27
CA ARG A 107 18.95 -8.44 -18.32
C ARG A 107 17.54 -8.66 -17.79
N ASP A 108 17.31 -9.74 -17.05
CA ASP A 108 16.00 -10.08 -16.50
C ASP A 108 15.55 -9.02 -15.46
N ARG A 109 16.49 -8.43 -14.71
CA ARG A 109 16.26 -7.27 -13.83
C ARG A 109 15.82 -6.02 -14.60
N GLU A 110 16.47 -5.71 -15.73
CA GLU A 110 16.14 -4.54 -16.56
C GLU A 110 14.78 -4.69 -17.25
N GLU A 111 14.46 -5.91 -17.71
CA GLU A 111 13.14 -6.24 -18.26
C GLU A 111 12.04 -6.03 -17.20
N TRP A 112 12.23 -6.58 -15.99
CA TRP A 112 11.30 -6.36 -14.88
C TRP A 112 11.11 -4.88 -14.52
N LEU A 113 12.18 -4.08 -14.53
CA LEU A 113 12.08 -2.63 -14.28
C LEU A 113 11.32 -1.91 -15.40
N THR A 114 11.50 -2.33 -16.64
CA THR A 114 10.82 -1.76 -17.80
C THR A 114 9.33 -2.08 -17.80
N GLU A 115 8.97 -3.35 -17.63
CA GLU A 115 7.56 -3.77 -17.53
C GLU A 115 6.82 -3.01 -16.44
N ARG A 116 7.48 -2.82 -15.28
CA ARG A 116 6.90 -2.05 -14.19
C ARG A 116 6.65 -0.59 -14.52
N LYS A 117 7.61 0.08 -15.17
CA LYS A 117 7.44 1.47 -15.61
C LYS A 117 6.28 1.60 -16.59
N ASP A 118 6.15 0.64 -17.51
CA ASP A 118 5.06 0.61 -18.48
C ASP A 118 3.68 0.45 -17.80
N TRP A 119 3.59 -0.38 -16.75
CA TRP A 119 2.37 -0.51 -15.94
C TRP A 119 2.00 0.78 -15.20
N GLU A 120 2.98 1.47 -14.60
CA GLU A 120 2.76 2.75 -13.91
C GLU A 120 2.27 3.83 -14.89
N GLU A 121 2.89 3.95 -16.07
CA GLU A 121 2.46 4.87 -17.14
C GLU A 121 1.06 4.54 -17.67
N LEU A 122 0.74 3.26 -17.81
CA LEU A 122 -0.58 2.81 -18.24
C LEU A 122 -1.65 3.15 -17.20
N ALA A 123 -1.38 2.94 -15.91
CA ALA A 123 -2.30 3.30 -14.82
C ALA A 123 -2.61 4.81 -14.82
N GLU A 124 -1.59 5.66 -14.92
CA GLU A 124 -1.75 7.12 -15.00
C GLU A 124 -2.56 7.52 -16.26
N ARG A 125 -2.35 6.83 -17.37
CA ARG A 125 -3.11 7.08 -18.61
C ARG A 125 -4.58 6.67 -18.45
N VAL A 126 -4.86 5.55 -17.79
CA VAL A 126 -6.24 5.10 -17.51
C VAL A 126 -6.94 6.10 -16.60
N GLU A 127 -6.29 6.57 -15.52
CA GLU A 127 -6.84 7.56 -14.60
C GLU A 127 -7.25 8.84 -15.34
N ARG A 128 -6.37 9.40 -16.18
CA ARG A 128 -6.67 10.58 -17.01
C ARG A 128 -7.88 10.38 -17.93
N VAL A 129 -8.03 9.18 -18.50
CA VAL A 129 -9.19 8.86 -19.36
C VAL A 129 -10.48 8.83 -18.53
N VAL A 130 -10.45 8.19 -17.35
CA VAL A 130 -11.60 8.12 -16.44
C VAL A 130 -12.01 9.52 -15.97
N GLU A 131 -11.06 10.37 -15.58
CA GLU A 131 -11.34 11.76 -15.20
C GLU A 131 -11.99 12.56 -16.33
N THR A 132 -11.48 12.40 -17.56
CA THR A 132 -12.00 13.09 -18.74
C THR A 132 -13.43 12.64 -19.06
N GLN A 133 -13.71 11.35 -18.98
CA GLN A 133 -15.05 10.79 -19.18
C GLN A 133 -16.04 11.25 -18.10
N ASN A 134 -15.61 11.28 -16.83
CA ASN A 134 -16.44 11.79 -15.74
C ASN A 134 -16.75 13.28 -15.93
N ARG A 135 -15.77 14.12 -16.28
CA ARG A 135 -16.00 15.53 -16.59
C ARG A 135 -16.95 15.75 -17.77
N ALA A 136 -16.90 14.87 -18.78
CA ALA A 136 -17.81 14.94 -19.92
C ALA A 136 -19.25 14.50 -19.60
N LYS A 137 -19.43 13.63 -18.59
CA LYS A 137 -20.73 13.10 -18.18
C LYS A 137 -21.56 14.08 -17.31
N TYR A 138 -20.90 15.07 -16.69
CA TYR A 138 -21.52 16.10 -15.85
C TYR A 138 -21.52 17.50 -16.49
N ARG A 139 -21.28 17.59 -17.80
CA ARG A 139 -21.54 18.77 -18.63
C ARG A 139 -22.82 18.58 -19.43
#